data_AF-A0AAJ4YDY9-F1
#
_entry.id   AF-A0AAJ4YDY9-F1
#
_cell.length_a   1.000
_cell.length_b   1.000
_cell.length_c   1.000
_cell.angle_alpha   90.00
_cell.angle_beta   90.00
_cell.angle_gamma   90.00
#
_symmetry.space_group_name_H-M   'P 1'
#
loop_
_entity.id
_entity.type
_entity.pdbx_description
1 polymer ?
#
loop_
_entity_poly.entity_id
_entity_poly.type
_entity_poly.pdbx_seq_one_letter_code
_entity_poly.pdbx_strand_id
1 'polypeptide(L)'
;MQLRYAFRLDPGSGQRVALARAFGCARVVYNDAVAARERARREGAAFPSAGVLSRTLITEAKQSRERQWLSEVSAVILRGQRERHGGRDDQCAGPRT
;
A
#
# COMPACT_ATOMS: atom_id res chain seq x y z
N MET A 1 0.05 32.04 -7.52
CA MET A 1 1.40 32.00 -6.91
C MET A 1 1.69 30.56 -6.48
N GLN A 2 2.58 29.83 -7.15
CA GLN A 2 2.99 28.47 -6.73
C GLN A 2 4.22 28.59 -5.83
N LEU A 3 4.04 28.39 -4.51
CA LEU A 3 5.15 28.27 -3.57
C LEU A 3 5.73 26.85 -3.63
N ARG A 4 7.02 26.75 -3.93
CA ARG A 4 7.79 25.50 -3.78
C ARG A 4 8.51 25.55 -2.44
N TYR A 5 8.02 24.78 -1.48
CA TYR A 5 8.68 24.62 -0.19
C TYR A 5 9.76 23.55 -0.30
N ALA A 6 10.98 23.93 0.03
CA ALA A 6 12.09 23.00 0.21
C ALA A 6 12.26 22.76 1.71
N PHE A 7 12.09 21.52 2.15
CA PHE A 7 12.34 21.10 3.53
C PHE A 7 13.55 20.17 3.55
N ARG A 8 14.49 20.44 4.46
CA ARG A 8 15.53 19.48 4.85
C ARG A 8 15.11 18.84 6.16
N LEU A 9 15.23 17.52 6.23
CA LEU A 9 14.91 16.75 7.42
C LEU A 9 16.22 16.17 7.96
N ASP A 10 16.57 16.48 9.21
CA ASP A 10 17.72 15.90 9.90
C ASP A 10 17.22 15.09 11.11
N PRO A 11 16.83 13.82 10.91
CA PRO A 11 16.20 13.02 11.93
C PRO A 11 17.22 12.57 12.97
N GLY A 12 16.91 12.75 14.26
CA GLY A 12 17.66 12.16 15.36
C GLY A 12 17.66 10.63 15.33
N SER A 13 18.47 9.99 16.18
CA SER A 13 18.64 8.52 16.20
C SER A 13 17.32 7.74 16.33
N GLY A 14 16.46 8.12 17.28
CA GLY A 14 15.15 7.50 17.45
C GLY A 14 14.20 7.72 16.27
N GLN A 15 14.25 8.90 15.64
CA GLN A 15 13.44 9.22 14.46
C GLN A 15 13.90 8.40 13.25
N ARG A 16 15.20 8.18 13.06
CA ARG A 16 15.72 7.31 11.99
C ARG A 16 15.20 5.90 12.12
N VAL A 17 15.18 5.34 13.33
CA VAL A 17 14.63 4.01 13.59
C VAL A 17 13.14 3.97 13.30
N ALA A 18 12.37 4.96 13.76
CA ALA A 18 10.94 5.05 13.50
C ALA A 18 10.63 5.15 11.99
N LEU A 19 11.38 5.98 11.26
CA LEU A 19 11.26 6.12 9.80
C LEU A 19 11.63 4.81 9.08
N ALA A 20 12.72 4.15 9.48
CA ALA A 20 13.12 2.88 8.90
C ALA A 20 12.04 1.80 9.08
N ARG A 21 11.42 1.73 10.26
CA ARG A 21 10.28 0.83 10.52
C ARG A 21 9.08 1.19 9.63
N ALA A 22 8.69 2.46 9.60
CA ALA A 22 7.54 2.91 8.81
C ALA A 22 7.71 2.62 7.30
N PHE A 23 8.84 3.00 6.71
CA PHE A 23 9.11 2.76 5.30
C PHE A 23 9.35 1.27 4.99
N GLY A 24 9.94 0.53 5.93
CA GLY A 24 10.09 -0.92 5.82
C GLY A 24 8.74 -1.62 5.74
N CYS A 25 7.82 -1.31 6.65
CA CYS A 25 6.45 -1.84 6.66
C CYS A 25 5.71 -1.48 5.36
N ALA A 26 5.79 -0.22 4.93
CA ALA A 26 5.15 0.23 3.69
C ALA A 26 5.66 -0.53 2.46
N ARG A 27 6.97 -0.78 2.39
CA ARG A 27 7.58 -1.53 1.27
C ARG A 27 7.11 -2.98 1.22
N VAL A 28 6.96 -3.64 2.36
CA VAL A 28 6.44 -5.02 2.41
C VAL A 28 5.01 -5.08 1.90
N VAL A 29 4.12 -4.22 2.42
CA VAL A 29 2.71 -4.16 1.99
C VAL A 29 2.60 -3.82 0.49
N TYR A 30 3.43 -2.90 0.00
CA TYR A 30 3.47 -2.57 -1.43
C TYR A 30 3.88 -3.77 -2.29
N ASN A 31 4.93 -4.49 -1.89
CA ASN A 31 5.39 -5.67 -2.61
C ASN A 31 4.33 -6.78 -2.62
N ASP A 32 3.63 -7.00 -1.50
CA ASP A 32 2.53 -7.96 -1.44
C ASP A 32 1.37 -7.56 -2.39
N ALA A 33 1.06 -6.27 -2.49
CA ALA A 33 0.04 -5.77 -3.41
C ALA A 33 0.45 -5.97 -4.88
N VAL A 34 1.72 -5.74 -5.22
CA VAL A 34 2.26 -6.04 -6.57
C VAL A 34 2.16 -7.53 -6.86
N ALA A 35 2.58 -8.38 -5.91
CA ALA A 35 2.51 -9.83 -6.06
C ALA A 35 1.07 -10.34 -6.24
N ALA A 36 0.10 -9.79 -5.50
CA ALA A 36 -1.31 -10.14 -5.65
C ALA A 36 -1.85 -9.80 -7.05
N ARG A 37 -1.44 -8.65 -7.62
CA ARG A 37 -1.83 -8.24 -8.97
C ARG A 37 -1.15 -9.07 -10.05
N GLU A 38 0.14 -9.37 -9.89
CA GLU A 38 0.88 -10.29 -10.76
C GLU A 38 0.20 -11.66 -10.81
N ARG A 39 -0.21 -12.18 -9.66
CA ARG A 39 -0.95 -13.45 -9.56
C ARG A 39 -2.28 -13.40 -10.32
N ALA A 40 -3.10 -12.38 -10.07
CA ALA A 40 -4.36 -12.19 -10.78
C ALA A 40 -4.15 -12.13 -12.30
N ARG A 41 -3.11 -11.43 -12.75
CA ARG A 41 -2.75 -11.36 -14.17
C ARG A 41 -2.41 -12.73 -14.76
N ARG A 42 -1.63 -13.55 -14.05
CA ARG A 42 -1.23 -14.89 -14.50
C ARG A 42 -2.42 -15.85 -14.55
N GLU A 43 -3.35 -15.72 -13.61
CA GLU A 43 -4.57 -16.53 -13.52
C GLU A 43 -5.68 -16.04 -14.47
N GLY A 44 -5.48 -14.92 -15.17
CA GLY A 44 -6.51 -14.30 -16.02
C GLY A 44 -7.68 -13.70 -15.23
N ALA A 45 -7.52 -13.55 -13.91
CA ALA A 45 -8.53 -13.02 -13.00
C ALA A 45 -8.54 -11.48 -12.99
N ALA A 46 -9.67 -10.92 -12.54
CA ALA A 46 -9.77 -9.48 -12.32
C ALA A 46 -8.76 -9.01 -11.26
N PHE A 47 -8.21 -7.81 -11.45
CA PHE A 47 -7.31 -7.24 -10.46
C PHE A 47 -8.05 -6.94 -9.15
N PRO A 48 -7.47 -7.27 -7.99
CA PRO A 48 -8.08 -6.95 -6.71
C PRO A 48 -8.14 -5.43 -6.52
N SER A 49 -9.29 -4.95 -6.01
CA SER A 49 -9.48 -3.53 -5.73
C SER A 49 -8.59 -3.07 -4.56
N ALA A 50 -8.32 -1.77 -4.49
CA ALA A 50 -7.51 -1.19 -3.42
C ALA A 50 -8.13 -1.45 -2.02
N GLY A 51 -9.46 -1.48 -1.92
CA GLY A 51 -10.16 -1.80 -0.67
C GLY A 51 -9.95 -3.24 -0.21
N VAL A 52 -10.01 -4.21 -1.14
CA VAL A 52 -9.72 -5.62 -0.87
C VAL A 52 -8.27 -5.80 -0.44
N LEU A 53 -7.32 -5.21 -1.18
CA LEU A 53 -5.90 -5.27 -0.83
C LEU A 53 -5.62 -4.67 0.56
N SER A 54 -6.23 -3.52 0.89
CA SER A 54 -6.07 -2.91 2.21
C SER A 54 -6.60 -3.80 3.34
N ARG A 55 -7.75 -4.47 3.13
CA ARG A 55 -8.29 -5.37 4.15
C ARG A 55 -7.37 -6.57 4.35
N THR A 56 -7.01 -7.26 3.27
CA THR A 56 -6.23 -8.50 3.35
C THR A 56 -4.79 -8.27 3.80
N LEU A 57 -4.11 -7.29 3.20
CA LEU A 57 -2.66 -7.08 3.42
C LEU A 57 -2.34 -6.24 4.66
N ILE A 58 -3.32 -5.54 5.22
CA ILE A 58 -3.11 -4.68 6.40
C ILE A 58 -4.00 -5.13 7.55
N THR A 59 -5.32 -5.14 7.38
CA THR A 59 -6.26 -5.41 8.47
C THR A 59 -6.19 -6.86 8.95
N GLU A 60 -6.28 -7.82 8.04
CA GLU A 60 -6.23 -9.26 8.34
C GLU A 60 -4.79 -9.69 8.64
N ALA A 61 -3.83 -9.23 7.83
CA ALA A 61 -2.41 -9.53 8.04
C ALA A 61 -1.92 -9.22 9.46
N LYS A 62 -2.31 -8.08 10.04
CA LYS A 62 -1.92 -7.67 11.40
C LYS A 62 -2.39 -8.61 12.51
N GLN A 63 -3.42 -9.43 12.24
CA GLN A 63 -3.95 -10.40 13.21
C GLN A 63 -3.08 -11.67 13.27
N SER A 64 -2.26 -11.93 12.25
CA SER A 64 -1.32 -13.05 12.25
C SER A 64 -0.06 -12.73 13.07
N ARG A 65 0.45 -13.73 13.80
CA ARG A 65 1.68 -13.55 14.62
C ARG A 65 2.89 -13.16 13.77
N GLU A 66 2.99 -13.67 12.54
CA GLU A 66 4.10 -13.39 11.62
C GLU A 66 4.13 -11.94 11.13
N ARG A 67 2.98 -11.24 11.13
CA ARG A 67 2.84 -9.88 10.58
C ARG A 67 2.32 -8.88 11.62
N GLN A 68 2.33 -9.25 12.91
CA GLN A 68 1.89 -8.38 14.00
C GLN A 68 2.71 -7.08 14.07
N TRP A 69 3.98 -7.11 13.68
CA TRP A 69 4.87 -5.95 13.62
C TRP A 69 4.37 -4.82 12.69
N LEU A 70 3.47 -5.12 11.73
CA LEU A 70 2.80 -4.08 10.93
C LEU A 70 1.88 -3.19 11.79
N SER A 71 1.49 -3.63 12.98
CA SER A 71 0.68 -2.86 13.95
C SER A 71 1.48 -1.80 14.69
N GLU A 72 2.82 -1.89 14.67
CA GLU A 72 3.71 -0.91 15.33
C GLU A 72 3.77 0.43 14.59
N VAL A 73 3.23 0.49 13.36
CA VAL A 73 3.22 1.69 12.52
C VAL A 73 1.80 2.11 12.15
N SER A 74 1.60 3.42 12.00
CA SER A 74 0.30 3.98 11.63
C SER A 74 -0.21 3.41 10.30
N ALA A 75 -1.46 2.95 10.30
CA ALA A 75 -2.11 2.41 9.11
C ALA A 75 -2.23 3.43 7.97
N VAL A 76 -2.14 4.74 8.25
CA VAL A 76 -2.17 5.80 7.23
C VAL A 76 -0.97 5.70 6.29
N ILE A 77 0.20 5.31 6.79
CA ILE A 77 1.42 5.15 5.97
C ILE A 77 1.34 3.91 5.08
N LEU A 78 0.58 2.89 5.51
CA LEU A 78 0.36 1.66 4.77
C LEU A 78 -0.75 1.81 3.72
N ARG A 79 -1.65 2.78 3.89
CA ARG A 79 -2.70 3.09 2.93
C ARG A 79 -2.13 3.94 1.80
N GLY A 80 -1.93 3.32 0.63
CA GLY A 80 -1.57 4.04 -0.58
C GLY A 80 -2.59 5.15 -0.89
N GLN A 81 -2.18 6.41 -0.77
CA GLN A 81 -3.03 7.56 -1.08
C GLN A 81 -3.19 7.64 -2.61
N ARG A 82 -4.22 6.98 -3.15
CA ARG A 82 -4.67 7.22 -4.52
C ARG A 82 -6.16 7.48 -4.56
N GLU A 83 -6.54 8.65 -4.07
CA GLU A 83 -7.82 9.27 -4.37
C GLU A 83 -7.59 10.74 -4.68
N ARG A 84 -7.14 11.03 -5.91
CA ARG A 84 -7.54 12.24 -6.65
C ARG A 84 -7.60 11.85 -8.13
N HIS A 85 -8.83 11.58 -8.59
CA HIS A 85 -9.25 11.24 -9.95
C HIS A 85 -9.08 9.77 -10.37
N GLY A 86 -10.22 9.09 -10.52
CA GLY A 86 -10.29 7.74 -11.05
C GLY A 86 -11.70 7.16 -11.15
N GLY A 87 -12.72 7.99 -11.43
CA GLY A 87 -13.98 7.48 -11.96
C GLY A 87 -13.76 7.01 -13.40
N ARG A 88 -13.25 5.79 -13.56
CA ARG A 88 -13.19 4.96 -14.79
C ARG A 88 -12.17 3.86 -14.56
N ASP A 89 -12.56 2.76 -13.92
CA ASP A 89 -11.85 1.47 -14.06
C ASP A 89 -12.79 0.25 -13.85
N ASP A 90 -14.09 0.45 -13.59
CA ASP A 90 -15.09 -0.64 -13.46
C ASP A 90 -15.69 -1.12 -14.80
N GLN A 91 -15.17 -0.67 -15.95
CA GLN A 91 -15.67 -1.05 -17.29
C GLN A 91 -14.56 -1.56 -18.20
N CYS A 92 -13.87 -2.62 -17.80
CA CYS A 92 -13.06 -3.44 -18.71
C CYS A 92 -13.17 -4.93 -18.33
N ALA A 93 -14.40 -5.42 -18.16
CA ALA A 93 -14.71 -6.85 -18.12
C ALA A 93 -15.76 -7.14 -19.21
N GLY A 94 -15.39 -6.91 -20.46
CA GLY A 94 -16.10 -7.47 -21.62
C GLY A 94 -15.41 -8.76 -22.06
N PRO A 95 -16.15 -9.81 -22.45
CA PRO A 95 -15.55 -11.05 -22.95
C PRO A 95 -14.81 -10.75 -24.26
N ARG A 96 -13.51 -11.07 -24.30
CA ARG A 96 -12.76 -11.11 -25.57
C ARG A 96 -13.04 -12.44 -26.25
N THR A 97 -14.05 -12.44 -27.13
CA THR A 97 -14.10 -13.37 -28.28
C THR A 97 -13.16 -12.87 -29.37
#